data_AF-G6FML1-F1
#
_entry.id   AF-G6FML1-F1
#
_cell.length_a   1.000
_cell.length_b   1.000
_cell.length_c   1.000
_cell.angle_alpha   90.00
_cell.angle_beta   90.00
_cell.angle_gamma   90.00
#
_symmetry.space_group_name_H-M   'P 1'
#
loop_
_entity.id
_entity.type
_entity.pdbx_description
1 polymer ?
#
loop_
_entity_poly.entity_id
_entity_poly.type
_entity_poly.pdbx_seq_one_letter_code
_entity_poly.pdbx_strand_id
1 'polypeptide(L)'
;MPNDNILQNADETTLVNQISNCVYQAIATIQEQQPELLLEKYRNIDWRSSRNQSAFTAKLAELLNSNYANHALFSELQKFLKVLLTPESFNSSILLNLLDTIRQLSS
;
A
#
# COMPACT_ATOMS: atom_id res chain seq x y z
N MET A 1 21.67 21.78 -18.81
CA MET A 1 20.92 22.00 -17.55
C MET A 1 20.48 20.63 -17.04
N PRO A 2 20.81 20.22 -15.82
CA PRO A 2 20.16 19.08 -15.19
C PRO A 2 19.61 19.48 -13.82
N ASN A 3 18.29 19.49 -13.63
CA ASN A 3 17.70 19.53 -12.28
C ASN A 3 16.25 19.00 -12.24
N ASP A 4 15.58 18.86 -13.38
CA ASP A 4 14.19 18.38 -13.40
C ASP A 4 14.06 16.91 -12.96
N ASN A 5 15.05 16.06 -13.28
CA ASN A 5 15.05 14.64 -12.88
C ASN A 5 15.17 14.40 -11.36
N ILE A 6 15.78 15.32 -10.59
CA ILE A 6 15.96 15.10 -9.13
C ILE A 6 14.67 15.46 -8.38
N LEU A 7 14.00 16.54 -8.79
CA LEU A 7 12.72 16.95 -8.20
C LEU A 7 11.62 15.92 -8.49
N GLN A 8 11.56 15.44 -9.73
CA GLN A 8 10.60 14.41 -10.12
C GLN A 8 10.76 13.12 -9.30
N ASN A 9 11.99 12.63 -9.12
CA ASN A 9 12.24 11.44 -8.28
C ASN A 9 11.89 11.64 -6.79
N ALA A 10 12.05 12.86 -6.27
CA ALA A 10 11.72 13.18 -4.87
C ALA A 10 10.21 13.20 -4.62
N ASP A 11 9.43 13.73 -5.57
CA ASP A 11 7.97 13.75 -5.50
C ASP A 11 7.38 12.34 -5.64
N GLU A 12 7.93 11.54 -6.56
CA GLU A 12 7.53 10.13 -6.75
C GLU A 12 7.82 9.28 -5.51
N THR A 13 9.02 9.42 -4.93
CA THR A 13 9.41 8.71 -3.70
C THR A 13 8.50 9.13 -2.53
N THR A 14 8.14 10.41 -2.45
CA THR A 14 7.24 10.93 -1.41
C THR A 14 5.85 10.34 -1.54
N LEU A 15 5.29 10.31 -2.74
CA LEU A 15 3.99 9.71 -3.03
C LEU A 15 3.97 8.21 -2.70
N VAL A 16 4.99 7.46 -3.13
CA VAL A 16 5.08 6.02 -2.88
C VAL A 16 5.18 5.71 -1.39
N ASN A 17 5.91 6.52 -0.61
CA ASN A 17 5.96 6.37 0.84
C ASN A 17 4.61 6.67 1.51
N GLN A 18 3.89 7.69 1.06
CA GLN A 18 2.54 8.01 1.54
C GLN A 18 1.57 6.85 1.27
N ILE A 19 1.53 6.35 0.03
CA ILE A 19 0.73 5.19 -0.36
C ILE A 19 1.08 3.98 0.51
N SER A 20 2.37 3.70 0.69
CA SER A 20 2.82 2.56 1.48
C SER A 20 2.35 2.64 2.94
N ASN A 21 2.39 3.84 3.53
CA ASN A 21 1.88 4.08 4.88
C ASN A 21 0.35 3.92 4.96
N CYS A 22 -0.41 4.48 4.00
CA CYS A 22 -1.86 4.33 3.95
C CYS A 22 -2.27 2.86 3.88
N VAL A 23 -1.59 2.08 3.03
CA VAL A 23 -1.86 0.65 2.89
C VAL A 23 -1.57 -0.10 4.19
N TYR A 24 -0.45 0.20 4.87
CA TYR A 24 -0.14 -0.43 6.14
C TYR A 24 -1.20 -0.14 7.21
N GLN A 25 -1.63 1.12 7.33
CA GLN A 25 -2.68 1.50 8.27
C GLN A 25 -4.02 0.82 7.98
N ALA A 26 -4.37 0.66 6.71
CA ALA A 26 -5.56 -0.08 6.32
C ALA A 26 -5.47 -1.56 6.70
N ILE A 27 -4.31 -2.19 6.55
CA ILE A 27 -4.10 -3.59 6.96
C ILE A 27 -4.22 -3.73 8.49
N ALA A 28 -3.60 -2.84 9.26
CA ALA A 28 -3.73 -2.83 10.71
C ALA A 28 -5.20 -2.62 11.14
N THR A 29 -5.91 -1.70 10.48
CA THR A 29 -7.35 -1.46 10.71
C THR A 29 -8.20 -2.69 10.38
N ILE A 30 -7.92 -3.37 9.25
CA ILE A 30 -8.60 -4.60 8.88
C ILE A 30 -8.35 -5.68 9.94
N GLN A 31 -7.12 -5.85 10.42
CA GLN A 31 -6.82 -6.83 11.47
C GLN A 31 -7.67 -6.59 12.73
N GLU A 32 -7.84 -5.33 13.13
CA GLU A 32 -8.56 -4.98 14.35
C GLU A 32 -10.07 -5.12 14.22
N GLN A 33 -10.63 -4.75 13.08
CA GLN A 33 -12.09 -4.63 12.91
C GLN A 33 -12.70 -5.85 12.23
N GLN A 34 -12.02 -6.42 11.24
CA GLN A 34 -12.52 -7.47 10.35
C GLN A 34 -11.37 -8.44 9.96
N PRO A 35 -10.74 -9.12 10.93
CA PRO A 35 -9.56 -9.96 10.69
C PRO A 35 -9.82 -11.09 9.67
N GLU A 36 -11.06 -11.51 9.48
CA GLU A 36 -11.48 -12.49 8.47
C GLU A 36 -11.15 -12.06 7.04
N LEU A 37 -11.06 -10.75 6.78
CA LEU A 37 -10.68 -10.18 5.48
C LEU A 37 -9.18 -10.34 5.19
N LEU A 38 -8.35 -10.60 6.19
CA LEU A 38 -6.98 -11.04 5.96
C LEU A 38 -6.98 -12.53 5.62
N LEU A 39 -6.10 -12.95 4.70
CA LEU A 39 -5.78 -14.36 4.53
C LEU A 39 -5.20 -14.90 5.84
N GLU A 40 -5.55 -16.14 6.17
CA GLU A 40 -5.30 -16.76 7.48
C GLU A 40 -3.84 -16.61 7.97
N LYS A 41 -2.86 -16.82 7.07
CA LYS A 41 -1.43 -16.70 7.37
C LYS A 41 -0.97 -15.31 7.83
N TYR A 42 -1.76 -14.25 7.62
CA TYR A 42 -1.42 -12.88 8.02
C TYR A 42 -2.23 -12.37 9.22
N ARG A 43 -3.23 -13.13 9.70
CA ARG A 43 -4.09 -12.71 10.82
C ARG A 43 -3.34 -12.60 12.15
N ASN A 44 -2.31 -13.43 12.32
CA ASN A 44 -1.51 -13.50 13.55
C ASN A 44 -0.25 -12.63 13.52
N ILE A 45 -0.03 -11.87 12.45
CA ILE A 45 1.08 -10.90 12.38
C ILE A 45 0.70 -9.70 13.23
N ASP A 46 1.62 -9.23 14.07
CA ASP A 46 1.42 -7.98 14.81
C ASP A 46 1.58 -6.77 13.88
N TRP A 47 0.50 -6.35 13.24
CA TRP A 47 0.48 -5.19 12.35
C TRP A 47 0.55 -3.84 13.09
N ARG A 48 0.66 -3.82 14.43
CA ARG A 48 0.97 -2.59 15.19
C ARG A 48 2.46 -2.47 15.52
N SER A 49 3.26 -3.51 15.28
CA SER A 49 4.70 -3.46 15.49
C SER A 49 5.39 -2.50 14.53
N SER A 50 6.20 -1.58 15.07
CA SER A 50 7.05 -0.69 14.27
C SER A 50 7.98 -1.46 13.33
N ARG A 51 8.44 -2.64 13.75
CA ARG A 51 9.30 -3.52 12.93
C ARG A 51 8.55 -4.01 11.69
N ASN A 52 7.32 -4.46 11.85
CA ASN A 52 6.50 -4.95 10.75
C ASN A 52 6.09 -3.79 9.84
N GLN A 53 5.83 -2.61 10.41
CA GLN A 53 5.59 -1.40 9.64
C GLN A 53 6.75 -1.07 8.73
N SER A 54 7.96 -0.90 9.28
CA SER A 54 9.13 -0.56 8.49
C SER A 54 9.44 -1.60 7.42
N ALA A 55 9.36 -2.90 7.75
CA ALA A 55 9.63 -3.96 6.78
C ALA A 55 8.58 -4.00 5.66
N PHE A 56 7.31 -3.81 5.99
CA PHE A 56 6.22 -3.80 5.02
C PHE A 56 6.31 -2.58 4.09
N THR A 57 6.45 -1.38 4.67
CA THR A 57 6.46 -0.14 3.88
C THR A 57 7.68 -0.08 2.97
N ALA A 58 8.84 -0.54 3.41
CA ALA A 58 10.03 -0.66 2.56
C ALA A 58 9.78 -1.59 1.36
N LYS A 59 9.21 -2.78 1.61
CA LYS A 59 8.93 -3.76 0.55
C LYS A 59 7.88 -3.27 -0.45
N LEU A 60 6.82 -2.62 0.04
CA LEU A 60 5.80 -2.06 -0.84
C LEU A 60 6.35 -0.86 -1.63
N ALA A 61 7.14 0.01 -0.99
CA ALA A 61 7.77 1.13 -1.67
C ALA A 61 8.72 0.68 -2.78
N GLU A 62 9.54 -0.34 -2.54
CA GLU A 62 10.41 -0.94 -3.55
C GLU A 62 9.62 -1.48 -4.74
N LEU A 63 8.53 -2.20 -4.48
CA LEU A 63 7.64 -2.74 -5.52
C LEU A 63 7.00 -1.62 -6.36
N LEU A 64 6.48 -0.58 -5.71
CA LEU A 64 5.78 0.51 -6.39
C LEU A 64 6.76 1.40 -7.16
N ASN A 65 7.92 1.74 -6.58
CA ASN A 65 8.97 2.52 -7.27
C ASN A 65 9.45 1.80 -8.54
N SER A 66 9.67 0.48 -8.47
CA SER A 66 10.11 -0.32 -9.62
C SER A 66 9.10 -0.33 -10.77
N ASN A 67 7.82 -0.03 -10.49
CA ASN A 67 6.74 -0.04 -11.48
C ASN A 67 6.13 1.35 -11.73
N TYR A 68 6.71 2.40 -11.12
CA TYR A 68 6.20 3.76 -11.22
C TYR A 68 6.28 4.28 -12.67
N ALA A 69 7.42 4.07 -13.32
CA ALA A 69 7.67 4.46 -14.71
C ALA A 69 6.71 3.83 -15.74
N ASN A 70 6.04 2.72 -15.38
CA ASN A 70 5.09 2.04 -16.26
C ASN A 70 3.64 2.53 -16.07
N HIS A 71 3.40 3.58 -15.28
CA HIS A 71 2.07 4.06 -14.91
C HIS A 71 1.14 2.95 -14.36
N ALA A 72 1.73 1.89 -13.80
CA ALA A 72 1.04 0.67 -13.38
C ALA A 72 0.85 0.57 -11.86
N LEU A 73 1.12 1.65 -11.12
CA LEU A 73 1.14 1.70 -9.66
C LEU A 73 -0.12 1.07 -9.05
N PHE A 74 -1.30 1.50 -9.51
CA PHE A 74 -2.57 1.02 -8.97
C PHE A 74 -2.82 -0.48 -9.26
N SER A 75 -2.41 -0.96 -10.43
CA SER A 75 -2.52 -2.37 -10.80
C SER A 75 -1.60 -3.24 -9.93
N GLU A 76 -0.36 -2.82 -9.73
CA GLU A 76 0.60 -3.52 -8.88
C GLU A 76 0.17 -3.52 -7.42
N LEU A 77 -0.35 -2.40 -6.93
CA LEU A 77 -0.93 -2.32 -5.59
C LEU A 77 -2.10 -3.32 -5.45
N GLN A 78 -3.02 -3.38 -6.41
CA GLN A 78 -4.12 -4.34 -6.35
C GLN A 78 -3.64 -5.80 -6.34
N LYS A 79 -2.62 -6.14 -7.14
CA LYS A 79 -2.00 -7.47 -7.11
C LYS A 79 -1.40 -7.77 -5.75
N PHE A 80 -0.66 -6.81 -5.19
CA PHE A 80 -0.06 -6.94 -3.87
C PHE A 80 -1.12 -7.14 -2.78
N LEU A 81 -2.21 -6.38 -2.80
CA LEU A 81 -3.32 -6.53 -1.85
C LEU A 81 -3.98 -7.91 -1.93
N LYS A 82 -4.14 -8.49 -3.13
CA LYS A 82 -4.66 -9.86 -3.31
C LYS A 82 -3.77 -10.95 -2.70
N VAL A 83 -2.49 -10.66 -2.45
CA VAL A 83 -1.57 -11.59 -1.76
C VAL A 83 -1.82 -11.62 -0.25
N LEU A 84 -2.48 -10.60 0.31
CA LEU A 84 -2.70 -10.38 1.74
C LEU A 84 -4.17 -10.57 2.15
N LEU A 85 -5.08 -10.16 1.28
CA LEU A 85 -6.51 -10.03 1.57
C LEU A 85 -7.31 -11.13 0.87
N THR A 86 -8.44 -11.50 1.47
CA THR A 86 -9.43 -12.37 0.82
C THR A 86 -10.18 -11.60 -0.27
N PRO A 87 -10.81 -12.29 -1.24
CA PRO A 87 -11.63 -11.63 -2.27
C PRO A 87 -12.74 -10.74 -1.71
N GLU A 88 -13.37 -11.13 -0.59
CA GLU A 88 -14.46 -10.40 0.06
C GLU A 88 -14.02 -9.02 0.56
N SER A 89 -12.73 -8.87 0.86
CA SER A 89 -12.14 -7.61 1.34
C SER A 89 -12.32 -6.46 0.37
N PHE A 90 -12.40 -6.77 -0.94
CA PHE A 90 -12.61 -5.77 -2.00
C PHE A 90 -14.01 -5.16 -2.01
N ASN A 91 -14.92 -5.71 -1.20
CA ASN A 91 -16.25 -5.13 -0.95
C ASN A 91 -16.33 -4.41 0.40
N SER A 92 -15.26 -4.40 1.21
CA SER A 92 -15.24 -3.73 2.51
C SER A 92 -15.08 -2.22 2.37
N SER A 93 -15.77 -1.46 3.22
CA SER A 93 -15.63 0.00 3.25
C SER A 93 -14.19 0.44 3.55
N ILE A 94 -13.45 -0.33 4.37
CA ILE A 94 -12.05 -0.03 4.70
C ILE A 94 -11.19 -0.05 3.42
N LEU A 95 -11.31 -1.11 2.61
CA LEU A 95 -10.51 -1.23 1.40
C LEU A 95 -10.97 -0.27 0.30
N LEU A 96 -12.28 -0.05 0.15
CA LEU A 96 -12.81 0.91 -0.82
C LEU A 96 -12.32 2.34 -0.53
N ASN A 97 -12.34 2.76 0.75
CA ASN A 97 -11.82 4.06 1.16
C ASN A 97 -10.31 4.18 0.95
N LEU A 98 -9.54 3.11 1.20
CA LEU A 98 -8.11 3.06 0.90
C LEU A 98 -7.85 3.28 -0.59
N LEU A 99 -8.56 2.55 -1.46
CA LEU A 99 -8.36 2.64 -2.91
C LEU A 99 -8.76 4.02 -3.45
N ASP A 100 -9.80 4.64 -2.90
CA ASP A 100 -10.19 6.01 -3.27
C ASP A 100 -9.14 7.03 -2.83
N THR A 101 -8.65 6.94 -1.58
CA THR A 101 -7.58 7.80 -1.05
C THR A 101 -6.34 7.72 -1.94
N ILE A 102 -5.93 6.51 -2.33
CA ILE A 102 -4.75 6.30 -3.17
C ILE A 102 -4.95 6.88 -4.57
N ARG A 103 -6.15 6.74 -5.16
CA ARG A 103 -6.45 7.37 -6.45
C ARG A 103 -6.29 8.88 -6.39
N GLN A 104 -6.83 9.51 -5.33
CA GLN A 104 -6.71 10.95 -5.14
C GLN A 104 -5.25 11.41 -4.94
N LEU A 105 -4.43 10.62 -4.25
CA LEU A 105 -3.00 10.92 -4.06
C LEU A 105 -2.20 10.80 -5.36
N SER A 106 -2.61 9.91 -6.27
CA SER A 106 -1.93 9.68 -7.56
C SER A 106 -2.48 10.51 -8.73
N SER A 107 -3.43 11.43 -8.46
CA SER A 107 -4.20 12.15 -9.47
C SER A 107 -3.60 13.49 -9.87
#